data_AF-A0A6N3EFJ5-F1
#
_entry.id   AF-A0A6N3EFJ5-F1
#
_cell.length_a   1.000
_cell.length_b   1.000
_cell.length_c   1.000
_cell.angle_alpha   90.00
_cell.angle_beta   90.00
_cell.angle_gamma   90.00
#
_symmetry.space_group_name_H-M   'P 1'
#
loop_
_entity.id
_entity.type
_entity.pdbx_description
1 polymer ?
#
loop_
_entity_poly.entity_id
_entity_poly.type
_entity_poly.pdbx_seq_one_letter_code
_entity_poly.pdbx_strand_id
1 'polypeptide(L)'
;MRKKLMKLDRKKLVTLMTLSLMMSAVFVLQLGFPVLAAETDGNAVIKTGFNTIYGLIAAIVSSIGSLYLLWGVFEWAQSMNSQDGGAQSMAFKRIAGGLVAVITPQLIPVITSSVGA
;
A
#
# COMPACT_ATOMS: atom_id res chain seq x y z
N MET A 1 10.32 -13.53 61.62
CA MET A 1 10.86 -12.58 60.63
C MET A 1 10.69 -11.15 61.15
N ARG A 2 11.75 -10.51 61.70
CA ARG A 2 11.67 -9.12 62.17
C ARG A 2 11.76 -8.17 60.98
N LYS A 3 10.65 -7.50 60.62
CA LYS A 3 10.66 -6.41 59.63
C LYS A 3 11.48 -5.25 60.21
N LYS A 4 12.70 -5.04 59.68
CA LYS A 4 13.46 -3.80 59.92
C LYS A 4 12.67 -2.65 59.31
N LEU A 5 11.93 -1.91 60.14
CA LEU A 5 11.32 -0.64 59.75
C LEU A 5 12.46 0.34 59.46
N MET A 6 12.63 0.68 58.19
CA MET A 6 13.60 1.66 57.73
C MET A 6 13.22 3.01 58.35
N LYS A 7 13.96 3.45 59.37
CA LYS A 7 13.78 4.79 59.94
C LYS A 7 14.24 5.80 58.91
N LEU A 8 13.29 6.34 58.16
CA LEU A 8 13.57 7.34 57.14
C LEU A 8 13.88 8.66 57.85
N ASP A 9 15.09 9.17 57.64
CA ASP A 9 15.52 10.44 58.21
C ASP A 9 14.61 11.58 57.71
N ARG A 10 14.31 12.59 58.54
CA ARG A 10 13.33 13.65 58.20
C ARG A 10 13.65 14.30 56.85
N LYS A 11 14.95 14.48 56.56
CA LYS A 11 15.42 15.02 55.27
C LYS A 11 15.02 14.12 54.10
N LYS A 12 15.20 12.80 54.22
CA LYS A 12 14.82 11.82 53.18
C LYS A 12 13.30 11.71 53.02
N LEU A 13 12.54 11.85 54.11
CA LEU A 13 11.08 11.89 54.06
C LEU A 13 10.58 13.13 53.30
N VAL A 14 11.13 14.30 53.61
CA VAL A 14 10.78 15.55 52.90
C VAL A 14 11.14 15.44 51.42
N THR A 15 12.33 14.92 51.08
CA THR A 15 12.72 14.70 49.68
C THR A 15 11.76 13.77 48.93
N LEU A 16 11.32 12.68 49.56
CA LEU A 16 10.36 11.74 48.96
C LEU A 16 8.98 12.39 48.74
N MET A 17 8.51 13.19 49.71
CA MET A 17 7.23 13.91 49.60
C MET A 17 7.28 15.00 48.52
N THR A 18 8.40 15.72 48.40
CA THR A 18 8.57 16.70 47.32
C THR A 18 8.61 16.02 45.95
N LEU A 19 9.23 14.85 45.85
CA LEU A 19 9.35 14.11 44.60
C LEU A 19 8.01 13.51 44.16
N SER A 20 7.22 12.99 45.11
CA SER A 20 5.86 12.50 44.80
C SER A 20 4.92 13.62 44.37
N LEU A 21 5.05 14.82 44.96
CA LEU A 21 4.27 15.99 44.57
C LEU A 21 4.64 16.45 43.16
N MET A 22 5.94 16.50 42.84
CA MET A 22 6.43 16.83 41.49
C MET A 22 5.93 15.84 40.45
N MET A 23 5.99 14.54 40.72
CA MET A 23 5.49 13.51 39.81
C MET A 23 3.98 13.60 39.61
N SER A 24 3.21 13.84 40.68
CA SER A 24 1.76 14.06 40.56
C SER A 24 1.42 15.29 39.73
N ALA A 25 2.19 16.37 39.85
CA ALA A 25 1.99 17.57 39.03
C ALA A 25 2.25 17.29 37.54
N VAL A 26 3.29 16.51 37.21
CA VAL A 26 3.58 16.08 35.84
C VAL A 26 2.43 15.26 35.25
N PHE A 27 1.87 14.31 36.02
CA PHE A 27 0.73 13.51 35.55
C PHE A 27 -0.52 14.37 35.30
N VAL A 28 -0.84 15.31 36.18
CA VAL A 28 -1.99 16.20 36.00
C VAL A 28 -1.81 17.13 34.80
N LEU A 29 -0.59 17.63 34.57
CA LEU A 29 -0.28 18.43 33.39
C LEU A 29 -0.42 17.61 32.10
N GLN A 30 -0.15 16.30 32.14
CA GLN A 30 -0.31 15.41 30.99
C GLN A 30 -1.78 15.08 30.65
N LEU A 31 -2.70 15.14 31.60
CA LEU A 31 -4.13 14.83 31.38
C LEU A 31 -4.86 15.87 30.51
N GLY A 32 -4.30 17.08 30.35
CA GLY A 32 -4.89 18.16 29.55
C GLY A 32 -4.46 18.18 28.10
N PHE A 33 -3.51 17.33 27.68
CA PHE A 33 -3.09 17.26 26.28
C PHE A 33 -4.03 16.33 25.52
N PRO A 34 -4.67 16.79 24.43
CA PRO A 34 -5.39 15.88 23.55
C PRO A 34 -4.41 14.87 22.97
N VAL A 35 -4.74 13.58 23.05
CA VAL A 35 -4.08 12.56 22.24
C VAL A 35 -4.54 12.79 20.81
N LEU A 36 -3.74 13.54 20.05
CA LEU A 36 -3.95 13.69 18.62
C LEU A 36 -3.62 12.35 17.97
N ALA A 37 -4.62 11.70 17.37
CA ALA A 37 -4.35 10.61 16.43
C ALA A 37 -3.41 11.17 15.37
N ALA A 38 -2.35 10.42 15.00
CA ALA A 38 -1.50 10.80 13.88
C ALA A 38 -2.40 11.12 12.67
N GLU A 39 -2.11 12.22 11.96
CA GLU A 39 -2.84 12.71 10.77
C GLU A 39 -2.85 11.75 9.58
N THR A 40 -2.63 10.44 9.77
CA THR A 40 -3.00 9.45 8.76
C THR A 40 -4.53 9.34 8.76
N ASP A 41 -5.13 10.31 8.09
CA ASP A 41 -6.52 10.34 7.67
C ASP A 41 -6.94 8.92 7.30
N GLY A 42 -7.88 8.30 8.03
CA GLY A 42 -8.19 6.87 7.85
C GLY A 42 -8.53 6.52 6.40
N ASN A 43 -9.01 7.52 5.66
CA ASN A 43 -9.24 7.48 4.23
C ASN A 43 -7.96 7.23 3.41
N ALA A 44 -6.82 7.83 3.78
CA ALA A 44 -5.53 7.65 3.10
C ALA A 44 -5.00 6.22 3.22
N VAL A 45 -5.14 5.60 4.40
CA VAL A 45 -4.75 4.20 4.63
C VAL A 45 -5.59 3.25 3.76
N ILE A 46 -6.91 3.48 3.72
CA ILE A 46 -7.83 2.68 2.91
C ILE A 46 -7.52 2.84 1.41
N LYS A 47 -7.37 4.07 0.92
CA LYS A 47 -7.04 4.34 -0.50
C LYS A 47 -5.70 3.72 -0.91
N THR A 48 -4.69 3.78 -0.05
CA THR A 48 -3.38 3.16 -0.30
C THR A 48 -3.49 1.64 -0.43
N GLY A 49 -4.27 0.99 0.44
CA GLY A 49 -4.53 -0.44 0.35
C GLY A 49 -5.21 -0.85 -0.97
N PHE A 50 -6.26 -0.13 -1.38
CA PHE A 50 -6.95 -0.39 -2.65
C PHE A 50 -6.07 -0.14 -3.87
N ASN A 51 -5.24 0.92 -3.86
CA ASN A 51 -4.29 1.19 -4.93
C ASN A 51 -3.25 0.06 -5.08
N THR A 52 -2.83 -0.53 -3.96
CA THR A 52 -1.90 -1.68 -3.97
C THR A 52 -2.54 -2.91 -4.63
N ILE A 53 -3.79 -3.21 -4.27
CA ILE A 53 -4.55 -4.32 -4.89
C ILE A 53 -4.75 -4.07 -6.38
N TYR A 54 -5.12 -2.84 -6.75
CA TYR A 54 -5.29 -2.44 -8.14
C TYR A 54 -3.98 -2.62 -8.93
N GLY A 55 -2.84 -2.19 -8.38
CA GLY A 55 -1.53 -2.38 -8.98
C GLY A 55 -1.16 -3.86 -9.19
N LEU A 56 -1.50 -4.74 -8.23
CA LEU A 56 -1.27 -6.17 -8.38
C LEU A 56 -2.10 -6.78 -9.51
N ILE A 57 -3.40 -6.45 -9.57
CA ILE A 57 -4.27 -6.92 -10.65
C ILE A 57 -3.77 -6.40 -12.01
N ALA A 58 -3.38 -5.13 -12.07
CA ALA A 58 -2.84 -4.51 -13.27
C ALA A 58 -1.56 -5.23 -13.76
N ALA A 59 -0.66 -5.57 -12.85
CA ALA A 59 0.56 -6.31 -13.16
C ALA A 59 0.26 -7.72 -13.68
N ILE A 60 -0.72 -8.43 -13.10
CA ILE A 60 -1.14 -9.76 -13.56
C ILE A 60 -1.73 -9.68 -14.97
N VAL A 61 -2.66 -8.76 -15.22
CA VAL A 61 -3.29 -8.60 -16.53
C VAL A 61 -2.25 -8.25 -17.59
N SER A 62 -1.30 -7.35 -17.27
CA SER A 62 -0.22 -7.00 -18.19
C SER A 62 0.71 -8.18 -18.47
N SER A 63 1.01 -9.01 -17.47
CA SER A 63 1.86 -10.21 -17.60
C SER A 63 1.18 -11.31 -18.44
N ILE A 64 -0.13 -11.49 -18.29
CA ILE A 64 -0.89 -12.40 -19.16
C ILE A 64 -0.95 -11.84 -20.59
N GLY A 65 -1.15 -10.54 -20.72
CA GLY A 65 -1.13 -9.84 -22.01
C GLY A 65 0.19 -10.01 -22.76
N SER A 66 1.33 -9.98 -22.07
CA SER A 66 2.65 -10.14 -22.70
C SER A 66 2.87 -11.57 -23.21
N LEU A 67 2.43 -12.59 -22.46
CA LEU A 67 2.44 -13.97 -22.90
C LEU A 67 1.51 -14.19 -24.12
N TYR A 68 0.32 -13.60 -24.09
CA TYR A 68 -0.63 -13.68 -25.20
C TYR A 68 -0.12 -12.94 -26.46
N LEU A 69 0.54 -11.80 -26.28
CA LEU A 69 1.20 -11.07 -27.35
C LEU A 69 2.32 -11.89 -27.97
N LEU A 70 3.20 -12.48 -27.14
CA LEU A 70 4.25 -13.39 -27.60
C LEU A 70 3.67 -14.54 -28.42
N TRP A 71 2.59 -15.15 -27.94
CA TRP A 71 1.90 -16.21 -28.67
C TRP A 71 1.38 -15.74 -30.04
N GLY A 72 0.73 -14.57 -30.10
CA GLY A 72 0.26 -14.00 -31.37
C GLY A 72 1.39 -13.74 -32.36
N VAL A 73 2.57 -13.29 -31.88
CA VAL A 73 3.76 -13.08 -32.72
C VAL A 73 4.29 -14.41 -33.26
N PHE A 74 4.32 -15.46 -32.43
CA PHE A 74 4.69 -16.80 -32.87
C PHE A 74 3.78 -17.32 -33.98
N GLU A 75 2.46 -17.25 -33.79
CA GLU A 75 1.48 -17.68 -34.79
C GLU A 75 1.59 -16.89 -36.09
N TRP A 76 1.82 -15.58 -35.99
CA TRP A 76 1.98 -14.72 -37.15
C TRP A 76 3.24 -15.10 -37.94
N ALA A 77 4.38 -15.32 -37.27
CA ALA A 77 5.61 -15.76 -37.92
C ALA A 77 5.45 -17.11 -38.65
N GLN A 78 4.74 -18.07 -38.06
CA GLN A 78 4.47 -19.35 -38.74
C GLN A 78 3.56 -19.16 -39.96
N SER A 79 2.54 -18.30 -39.84
CA SER A 79 1.58 -18.03 -40.93
C SER A 79 2.21 -17.34 -42.15
N MET A 80 3.36 -16.67 -42.01
CA MET A 80 4.09 -16.06 -43.14
C MET A 80 4.67 -17.09 -44.12
N ASN A 81 4.86 -18.33 -43.69
CA ASN A 81 5.24 -19.44 -44.57
C ASN A 81 4.03 -20.05 -45.30
N SER A 82 2.82 -19.64 -44.93
CA SER A 82 1.57 -20.05 -45.58
C SER A 82 1.11 -18.99 -46.59
N GLN A 83 0.56 -19.44 -47.72
CA GLN A 83 -0.07 -18.56 -48.71
C GLN A 83 -1.48 -18.08 -48.29
N ASP A 84 -1.97 -18.55 -47.14
CA ASP A 84 -3.26 -18.15 -46.59
C ASP A 84 -3.16 -16.80 -45.85
N GLY A 85 -3.53 -15.72 -46.56
CA GLY A 85 -3.62 -14.37 -45.98
C GLY A 85 -4.69 -14.22 -44.89
N GLY A 86 -5.69 -15.10 -44.85
CA GLY A 86 -6.69 -15.16 -43.77
C GLY A 86 -6.05 -15.61 -42.47
N ALA A 87 -5.19 -16.62 -42.51
CA ALA A 87 -4.40 -17.08 -41.36
C ALA A 87 -3.47 -15.98 -40.82
N GLN A 88 -2.78 -15.25 -41.72
CA GLN A 88 -1.93 -14.12 -41.34
C GLN A 88 -2.71 -12.99 -40.64
N SER A 89 -3.88 -12.65 -41.18
CA SER A 89 -4.75 -11.60 -40.62
C SER A 89 -5.32 -11.98 -39.25
N MET A 90 -5.64 -13.26 -39.04
CA MET A 90 -6.15 -13.76 -37.76
C MET A 90 -5.06 -13.76 -36.68
N ALA A 91 -3.83 -14.14 -37.03
CA ALA A 91 -2.70 -14.07 -36.11
C ALA A 91 -2.38 -12.60 -35.73
N PHE A 92 -2.44 -11.67 -36.69
CA PHE A 92 -2.25 -10.26 -36.41
C PHE A 92 -3.30 -9.67 -35.45
N LYS A 93 -4.58 -10.08 -35.55
CA LYS A 93 -5.61 -9.68 -34.59
C LYS A 93 -5.30 -10.14 -33.16
N ARG A 94 -4.69 -11.32 -32.99
CA ARG A 94 -4.23 -11.79 -31.67
C ARG A 94 -3.10 -10.95 -31.13
N ILE A 95 -2.15 -10.53 -31.96
CA ILE A 95 -1.11 -9.56 -31.56
C ILE A 95 -1.75 -8.26 -31.06
N ALA A 96 -2.72 -7.71 -31.80
CA ALA A 96 -3.45 -6.52 -31.39
C ALA A 96 -4.17 -6.71 -30.05
N GLY A 97 -4.83 -7.86 -29.84
CA GLY A 97 -5.46 -8.21 -28.56
C GLY A 97 -4.48 -8.31 -27.40
N GLY A 98 -3.32 -8.92 -27.62
CA GLY A 98 -2.22 -8.98 -26.63
C GLY A 98 -1.70 -7.60 -26.27
N LEU A 99 -1.52 -6.72 -27.27
CA LEU A 99 -1.05 -5.36 -27.04
C LEU A 99 -2.05 -4.55 -26.19
N VAL A 100 -3.34 -4.68 -26.49
CA VAL A 100 -4.40 -4.06 -25.68
C VAL A 100 -4.36 -4.58 -24.25
N ALA A 101 -4.20 -5.89 -24.04
CA ALA A 101 -4.12 -6.48 -22.69
C ALA A 101 -2.89 -5.99 -21.90
N VAL A 102 -1.76 -5.74 -22.56
CA VAL A 102 -0.55 -5.19 -21.92
C VAL A 102 -0.75 -3.74 -21.49
N ILE A 103 -1.35 -2.91 -22.35
CA ILE A 103 -1.42 -1.45 -22.20
C ILE A 103 -2.61 -1.02 -21.34
N THR A 104 -3.75 -1.70 -21.42
CA THR A 104 -5.00 -1.28 -20.75
C THR A 104 -4.82 -1.00 -19.25
N PRO A 105 -4.12 -1.82 -18.45
CA PRO A 105 -3.93 -1.54 -17.03
C PRO A 105 -3.15 -0.25 -16.73
N GLN A 106 -2.33 0.21 -17.68
CA GLN A 106 -1.54 1.44 -17.56
C GLN A 106 -2.36 2.69 -17.89
N LEU A 107 -3.41 2.54 -18.72
CA LEU A 107 -4.27 3.65 -19.13
C LEU A 107 -5.35 3.98 -18.10
N ILE A 108 -5.81 3.01 -17.32
CA ILE A 108 -6.92 3.22 -16.38
C ILE A 108 -6.60 4.32 -15.34
N PRO A 109 -5.43 4.35 -14.67
CA PRO A 109 -5.10 5.45 -13.74
C PRO A 109 -5.04 6.83 -14.40
N VAL A 110 -4.61 6.89 -15.66
CA VAL A 110 -4.52 8.13 -16.45
C VAL A 110 -5.93 8.62 -16.80
N ILE A 111 -6.82 7.69 -17.19
CA ILE A 111 -8.22 8.02 -17.50
C ILE A 111 -8.94 8.49 -16.24
N THR A 112 -8.84 7.77 -15.12
CA THR A 112 -9.52 8.15 -13.87
C THR A 112 -9.04 9.50 -13.33
N SER A 113 -7.73 9.77 -13.40
CA SER A 113 -7.19 11.09 -13.02
C SER A 113 -7.63 12.22 -13.96
N SER A 114 -7.80 11.95 -15.26
CA SER A 114 -8.25 12.96 -16.23
C SER A 114 -9.74 13.29 -16.17
N VAL A 115 -10.57 12.35 -15.70
CA VAL A 115 -12.05 12.51 -15.63
C VAL A 115 -12.50 13.07 -14.27
N GLY A 116 -11.58 13.29 -13.33
CA GLY A 116 -11.87 13.93 -12.04
C GLY A 116 -12.61 13.04 -11.03
N ALA A 117 -12.40 11.73 -11.09
CA ALA A 117 -12.95 10.75 -10.15
C ALA A 117 -11.98 10.38 -9.03
#